data_AF-A0A662CX18-F1
#
_entry.id   AF-A0A662CX18-F1
#
_cell.length_a   1.000
_cell.length_b   1.000
_cell.length_c   1.000
_cell.angle_alpha   90.00
_cell.angle_beta   90.00
_cell.angle_gamma   90.00
#
_symmetry.space_group_name_H-M   'P 1'
#
loop_
_entity.id
_entity.type
_entity.pdbx_description
1 polymer ?
#
loop_
_entity_poly.entity_id
_entity_poly.type
_entity_poly.pdbx_seq_one_letter_code
_entity_poly.pdbx_strand_id
1 'polypeptide(L)'
;MSVSKKKKSALSVSEGVEQPGSINLQAVGQRKKTKKRQHSTDQLLEGIRKGDISMLGQAITLVESSLESHQEAAQELMAACLPYSGNAFRVG
;
A
#
# COMPACT_ATOMS: atom_id res chain seq x y z
N MET A 1 -73.37 -6.47 -11.08
CA MET A 1 -72.44 -5.34 -11.26
C MET A 1 -71.86 -4.97 -9.89
N SER A 2 -70.65 -5.43 -9.57
CA SER A 2 -69.97 -5.11 -8.31
C SER A 2 -68.56 -4.62 -8.62
N VAL A 3 -68.34 -3.32 -8.42
CA VAL A 3 -67.08 -2.62 -8.71
C VAL A 3 -66.16 -2.75 -7.49
N SER A 4 -65.08 -3.50 -7.63
CA SER A 4 -64.08 -3.68 -6.55
C SER A 4 -63.12 -2.48 -6.50
N LYS A 5 -63.12 -1.73 -5.39
CA LYS A 5 -62.27 -0.55 -5.17
C LYS A 5 -60.85 -1.01 -4.78
N LYS A 6 -59.84 -0.69 -5.61
CA LYS A 6 -58.41 -0.94 -5.29
C LYS A 6 -57.96 -0.07 -4.10
N LYS A 7 -57.38 -0.68 -3.07
CA LYS A 7 -56.75 0.02 -1.93
C LYS A 7 -55.37 0.55 -2.35
N LYS A 8 -55.04 1.78 -1.96
CA LYS A 8 -53.74 2.42 -2.24
C LYS A 8 -52.68 1.86 -1.28
N SER A 9 -51.59 1.32 -1.84
CA SER A 9 -50.44 0.80 -1.10
C SER A 9 -49.64 1.94 -0.45
N ALA A 10 -49.07 1.70 0.74
CA ALA A 10 -48.25 2.66 1.51
C ALA A 10 -46.73 2.52 1.27
N LEU A 11 -46.31 1.65 0.35
CA LEU A 11 -44.90 1.41 0.03
C LEU A 11 -44.42 2.40 -1.04
N SER A 12 -43.50 3.29 -0.67
CA SER A 12 -42.68 4.03 -1.64
C SER A 12 -41.46 3.19 -2.01
N VAL A 13 -41.45 2.64 -3.22
CA VAL A 13 -40.27 1.95 -3.76
C VAL A 13 -39.45 2.98 -4.51
N SER A 14 -38.23 3.26 -4.03
CA SER A 14 -37.27 4.08 -4.75
C SER A 14 -36.80 3.33 -5.99
N GLU A 15 -36.71 4.03 -7.13
CA GLU A 15 -36.13 3.45 -8.34
C GLU A 15 -34.69 2.99 -8.07
N GLY A 16 -34.34 1.80 -8.60
CA GLY A 16 -33.00 1.26 -8.45
C GLY A 16 -31.97 2.18 -9.10
N VAL A 17 -30.82 2.35 -8.44
CA VAL A 17 -29.69 3.07 -9.01
C VAL A 17 -28.87 2.14 -9.89
N GLU A 18 -28.30 2.69 -10.96
CA GLU A 18 -27.36 1.98 -11.83
C GLU A 18 -26.17 1.44 -11.02
N GLN A 19 -25.79 0.19 -11.28
CA GLN A 19 -24.66 -0.41 -10.58
C GLN A 19 -23.37 0.34 -10.95
N PRO A 20 -22.61 0.85 -9.95
CA PRO A 20 -21.36 1.51 -10.24
C PRO A 20 -20.38 0.52 -10.87
N GLY A 21 -19.55 1.00 -11.80
CA GLY A 21 -18.52 0.18 -12.44
C GLY A 21 -17.55 -0.44 -11.43
N SER A 22 -16.93 -1.55 -11.80
CA SER A 22 -16.00 -2.31 -10.95
C SER A 22 -14.73 -1.54 -10.57
N ILE A 23 -14.45 -0.43 -11.24
CA ILE A 23 -13.28 0.41 -11.00
C ILE A 23 -13.68 1.83 -10.56
N ASN A 24 -13.13 2.28 -9.43
CA ASN A 24 -13.23 3.68 -9.02
C ASN A 24 -12.04 4.47 -9.60
N LEU A 25 -12.27 5.23 -10.66
CA LEU A 25 -11.26 6.05 -11.35
C LEU A 25 -10.62 7.10 -10.43
N GLN A 26 -11.37 7.66 -9.47
CA GLN A 26 -10.84 8.63 -8.51
C GLN A 26 -9.84 7.95 -7.56
N ALA A 27 -10.17 6.77 -7.04
CA ALA A 27 -9.29 5.99 -6.18
C ALA A 27 -7.99 5.59 -6.91
N VAL A 28 -8.07 5.26 -8.20
CA VAL A 28 -6.89 4.99 -9.05
C VAL A 28 -5.99 6.23 -9.14
N GLY A 29 -6.57 7.41 -9.34
CA GLY A 29 -5.84 8.68 -9.36
C GLY A 29 -5.11 8.98 -8.05
N GLN A 30 -5.77 8.75 -6.91
CA GLN A 30 -5.16 8.97 -5.59
C GLN A 30 -4.01 8.00 -5.31
N ARG A 31 -4.17 6.71 -5.63
CA ARG A 31 -3.10 5.71 -5.45
C ARG A 31 -1.85 6.01 -6.29
N LYS A 32 -2.02 6.53 -7.51
CA LYS A 32 -0.89 6.93 -8.36
C LYS A 32 -0.09 8.10 -7.76
N LYS A 33 -0.75 9.02 -7.05
CA LYS A 33 -0.09 10.15 -6.39
C LYS A 33 0.74 9.72 -5.18
N THR A 34 0.25 8.77 -4.38
CA THR A 34 0.96 8.26 -3.20
C THR A 34 2.11 7.31 -3.54
N LYS A 35 2.13 6.72 -4.74
CA LYS A 35 3.18 5.78 -5.20
C LYS A 35 4.57 6.42 -5.39
N LYS A 36 4.76 7.71 -5.14
CA LYS A 36 5.96 8.48 -5.53
C LYS A 36 6.87 8.92 -4.38
N ARG A 37 7.18 8.03 -3.43
CA ARG A 37 8.31 8.29 -2.53
C ARG A 37 9.17 7.04 -2.47
N GLN A 38 10.13 6.96 -3.39
CA GLN A 38 11.29 6.11 -3.18
C GLN A 38 12.15 6.82 -2.13
N HIS A 39 12.44 6.16 -1.03
CA HIS A 39 13.34 6.68 -0.01
C HIS A 39 14.77 6.55 -0.50
N SER A 40 15.61 7.55 -0.21
CA SER A 40 17.04 7.43 -0.44
C SER A 40 17.66 6.41 0.52
N THR A 41 18.85 5.92 0.20
CA THR A 41 19.63 5.02 1.05
C THR A 41 19.86 5.62 2.44
N ASP A 42 20.18 6.92 2.53
CA ASP A 42 20.30 7.64 3.81
C ASP A 42 19.00 7.66 4.63
N GLN A 43 17.86 7.89 3.98
CA GLN A 43 16.56 7.91 4.66
C GLN A 43 16.21 6.54 5.22
N LEU A 44 16.48 5.48 4.46
CA LEU A 44 16.29 4.11 4.90
C LEU A 44 17.19 3.80 6.10
N LEU A 45 18.48 4.16 6.03
CA LEU A 45 19.42 3.96 7.13
C LEU A 45 18.97 4.65 8.42
N GLU A 46 18.60 5.92 8.34
CA GLU A 46 18.13 6.68 9.51
C GLU A 46 16.84 6.10 10.09
N GLY A 47 15.92 5.66 9.24
CA GLY A 47 14.69 4.97 9.64
C GLY A 47 14.96 3.66 10.37
N ILE A 48 15.83 2.83 9.81
CA ILE A 48 16.24 1.55 10.42
C ILE A 48 16.88 1.80 11.79
N ARG A 49 17.77 2.79 11.91
CA ARG A 49 18.43 3.14 13.17
C ARG A 49 17.45 3.66 14.22
N LYS A 50 16.35 4.29 13.80
CA LYS A 50 15.25 4.71 14.68
C LYS A 50 14.27 3.58 15.03
N GLY A 51 14.41 2.40 14.44
CA GLY A 51 13.50 1.27 14.65
C GLY A 51 12.20 1.35 13.83
N ASP A 52 12.19 2.10 12.72
CA ASP A 52 11.05 2.13 11.81
C ASP A 52 10.95 0.82 11.00
N ILE A 53 9.98 -0.01 11.37
CA ILE A 53 9.71 -1.31 10.75
C ILE A 53 9.31 -1.17 9.27
N SER A 54 8.62 -0.07 8.90
CA SER A 54 8.20 0.15 7.52
C SER A 54 9.40 0.44 6.62
N MET A 55 10.35 1.25 7.10
CA MET A 55 11.59 1.53 6.37
C MET A 55 12.49 0.29 6.31
N LEU A 56 12.54 -0.52 7.38
CA LEU A 56 13.22 -1.81 7.37
C LEU A 56 12.63 -2.75 6.30
N GLY A 57 11.31 -2.89 6.21
CA GLY A 57 10.66 -3.73 5.20
C GLY A 57 10.96 -3.28 3.77
N GLN A 58 11.02 -1.97 3.53
CA GLN A 58 11.42 -1.42 2.23
C GLN A 58 12.90 -1.72 1.92
N ALA A 59 13.79 -1.60 2.90
CA ALA A 59 15.21 -1.92 2.75
C ALA A 59 15.43 -3.40 2.44
N ILE A 60 14.72 -4.30 3.13
CA ILE A 60 14.76 -5.75 2.82
C ILE A 60 14.30 -5.99 1.38
N THR A 61 13.18 -5.39 0.97
CA THR A 61 12.66 -5.50 -0.40
C THR A 61 13.68 -4.99 -1.44
N LEU A 62 14.38 -3.89 -1.13
CA LEU A 62 15.42 -3.34 -2.00
C LEU A 62 16.57 -4.33 -2.18
N VAL A 63 17.05 -4.94 -1.08
CA VAL A 63 18.15 -5.91 -1.08
C VAL A 63 17.75 -7.23 -1.74
N GLU A 64 16.51 -7.69 -1.56
CA GLU A 64 15.99 -8.92 -2.18
C GLU A 64 15.60 -8.74 -3.67
N SER A 65 15.62 -7.51 -4.17
CA SER A 65 15.19 -7.22 -5.54
C SER A 65 16.17 -7.78 -6.58
N SER A 66 15.64 -8.42 -7.63
CA SER A 66 16.42 -8.90 -8.77
C SER A 66 16.63 -7.86 -9.87
N LEU A 67 16.16 -6.63 -9.67
CA LEU A 67 16.29 -5.56 -10.66
C LEU A 67 17.70 -4.94 -10.60
N GLU A 68 18.38 -4.85 -11.75
CA GLU A 68 19.74 -4.31 -11.84
C GLU A 68 19.86 -2.89 -11.27
N SER A 69 18.85 -2.04 -11.52
CA SER A 69 18.84 -0.66 -11.03
C SER A 69 18.75 -0.53 -9.51
N HIS A 70 18.45 -1.60 -8.79
CA HIS A 70 18.42 -1.60 -7.32
C HIS A 70 19.73 -2.07 -6.68
N GLN A 71 20.60 -2.76 -7.43
CA GLN A 71 21.80 -3.41 -6.89
C GLN A 71 22.77 -2.41 -6.26
N GLU A 72 23.02 -1.28 -6.95
CA GLU A 72 23.91 -0.24 -6.46
C GLU A 72 23.42 0.36 -5.13
N ALA A 73 22.14 0.74 -5.07
CA ALA A 73 21.52 1.28 -3.87
C ALA A 73 21.45 0.25 -2.71
N ALA A 74 21.19 -1.02 -3.03
CA ALA A 74 21.20 -2.10 -2.05
C ALA A 74 22.61 -2.29 -1.45
N GLN A 75 23.64 -2.30 -2.29
CA GLN A 75 25.03 -2.45 -1.86
C GLN A 75 25.47 -1.28 -0.98
N GLU A 76 25.12 -0.05 -1.36
CA GLU A 76 25.38 1.15 -0.55
C GLU A 76 24.70 1.05 0.82
N LEU A 77 23.42 0.69 0.85
CA LEU A 77 22.67 0.55 2.10
C LEU A 77 23.24 -0.55 3.01
N MET A 78 23.60 -1.70 2.43
CA MET A 78 24.22 -2.80 3.19
C MET A 78 25.55 -2.36 3.78
N ALA A 79 26.42 -1.72 3.00
CA ALA A 79 27.70 -1.21 3.46
C ALA A 79 27.54 -0.21 4.62
N ALA A 80 26.56 0.69 4.52
CA ALA A 80 26.24 1.64 5.59
C ALA A 80 25.69 0.98 6.87
N CYS A 81 25.05 -0.20 6.75
CA CYS A 81 24.55 -0.96 7.89
C CYS A 81 25.64 -1.78 8.62
N LEU A 82 26.76 -2.11 7.95
CA LEU A 82 27.81 -2.99 8.50
C LEU A 82 28.34 -2.56 9.88
N PRO A 83 28.64 -1.27 10.16
CA PRO A 83 29.16 -0.84 11.46
C PRO A 83 28.21 -1.08 12.64
N TYR A 84 26.91 -1.25 12.37
CA TYR A 84 25.87 -1.45 13.38
C TYR A 84 25.43 -2.91 13.49
N SER A 85 26.01 -3.81 12.70
CA SER A 85 25.67 -5.22 12.65
C SER A 85 26.46 -6.05 13.68
N GLY A 86 26.03 -7.30 13.93
CA GLY A 86 26.78 -8.25 14.76
C GLY A 86 26.37 -8.33 16.24
N ASN A 87 25.60 -7.38 16.75
CA ASN A 87 25.09 -7.37 18.14
C ASN A 87 23.84 -8.24 18.37
N ALA A 88 23.61 -9.26 17.52
CA ALA A 88 22.46 -10.15 17.63
C ALA A 88 22.93 -11.60 17.74
N PHE A 89 22.31 -12.37 18.62
CA PHE A 89 22.57 -13.80 18.73
C PHE A 89 21.93 -14.52 17.55
N ARG A 90 22.73 -15.22 16.74
CA ARG A 90 22.25 -16.04 15.63
C ARG A 90 22.09 -17.47 16.14
N VAL A 91 20.84 -17.94 16.17
CA VAL A 91 20.54 -19.34 16.49
C VAL A 91 20.40 -20.09 15.18
N GLY A 92 21.22 -21.11 14.98
CA GLY A 92 21.24 -21.98 13.81
C GLY A 92 21.83 -23.33 14.17
#